data_AF-A0A7Y5I0I1-F1
#
_entry.id   AF-A0A7Y5I0I1-F1
#
_cell.length_a   1.000
_cell.length_b   1.000
_cell.length_c   1.000
_cell.angle_alpha   90.00
_cell.angle_beta   90.00
_cell.angle_gamma   90.00
#
_symmetry.space_group_name_H-M   'P 1'
#
loop_
_entity.id
_entity.type
_entity.pdbx_description
1 polymer ?
#
loop_
_entity_poly.entity_id
_entity_poly.type
_entity_poly.pdbx_seq_one_letter_code
_entity_poly.pdbx_strand_id
1 'polypeptide(L)' 'GGVRGLERWLDSHPTLDERVQRIYGRRMQPLPLTPVNDAPESAPRAAGMEPGAVSLASLVDPFARF' A
#
# COMPACT_ATOMS: atom_id res chain seq x y z
N GLY A 1 21.80 -20.71 -11.46
CA GLY A 1 21.49 -19.32 -11.85
C GLY A 1 20.25 -18.72 -11.20
N GLY A 2 19.41 -19.46 -10.45
CA GLY A 2 18.10 -18.95 -10.01
C GLY A 2 18.11 -18.02 -8.78
N VAL A 3 19.01 -18.23 -7.81
CA VAL A 3 19.01 -17.50 -6.53
C VAL A 3 19.49 -16.05 -6.64
N ARG A 4 20.53 -15.76 -7.43
CA ARG A 4 21.00 -14.38 -7.66
C ARG A 4 20.02 -13.51 -8.44
N GLY A 5 19.19 -14.12 -9.29
CA GLY A 5 18.12 -13.42 -10.01
C GLY A 5 16.96 -13.05 -9.10
N LEU A 6 16.67 -13.87 -8.10
CA LEU A 6 15.64 -13.61 -7.09
C LEU A 6 16.09 -12.53 -6.09
N GLU A 7 17.35 -12.57 -5.61
CA GLU A 7 17.92 -11.54 -4.72
C GLU A 7 17.89 -10.14 -5.36
N ARG A 8 18.32 -10.02 -6.62
CA ARG A 8 18.24 -8.76 -7.37
C ARG A 8 16.80 -8.31 -7.64
N TRP A 9 15.85 -9.24 -7.74
CA TRP A 9 14.41 -8.95 -7.92
C TRP A 9 13.73 -8.52 -6.61
N LEU A 10 14.22 -8.99 -5.46
CA LEU A 10 13.80 -8.50 -4.15
C LEU A 10 14.36 -7.09 -3.89
N ASP A 11 15.61 -6.83 -4.29
CA ASP A 11 16.26 -5.52 -4.18
C ASP A 11 15.75 -4.51 -5.23
N SER A 12 15.39 -4.98 -6.42
CA SER A 12 14.84 -4.17 -7.50
C SER A 12 13.40 -4.59 -7.73
N HIS A 13 12.47 -3.89 -7.10
CA HIS A 13 11.05 -4.09 -7.39
C HIS A 13 10.82 -3.80 -8.88
N PRO A 14 10.47 -4.81 -9.71
CA PRO A 14 10.15 -4.54 -11.10
C PRO A 14 8.97 -3.59 -11.16
N THR A 15 8.99 -2.71 -12.15
CA THR A 15 7.91 -1.76 -12.37
C THR A 15 6.57 -2.50 -12.55
N LEU A 16 5.46 -1.82 -12.26
CA LEU A 16 4.13 -2.38 -12.47
C LEU A 16 3.96 -2.89 -13.91
N ASP A 17 4.50 -2.16 -14.88
CA ASP A 17 4.43 -2.51 -16.30
C ASP A 17 5.17 -3.82 -16.61
N GLU A 18 6.39 -4.00 -16.10
CA GLU A 18 7.16 -5.24 -16.26
C GLU A 18 6.43 -6.43 -15.63
N ARG A 19 5.81 -6.22 -14.46
CA ARG A 19 4.99 -7.25 -13.80
C ARG A 19 3.77 -7.62 -14.65
N VAL A 20 3.06 -6.63 -15.19
CA VAL A 20 1.90 -6.83 -16.07
C VAL A 20 2.28 -7.59 -17.34
N GLN A 21 3.35 -7.19 -18.02
CA GLN A 21 3.85 -7.84 -19.22
C GLN A 21 4.23 -9.32 -18.96
N ARG A 22 4.80 -9.62 -17.80
CA ARG A 22 5.16 -10.99 -17.41
C ARG A 22 3.95 -11.87 -17.10
N ILE A 23 2.92 -11.33 -16.44
CA ILE A 23 1.71 -12.09 -16.06
C ILE A 23 0.80 -12.32 -17.27
N TYR A 24 0.61 -11.29 -18.09
CA TYR A 24 -0.42 -11.31 -19.15
C TYR A 24 0.15 -11.49 -20.57
N GLY A 25 1.48 -11.53 -20.74
CA GLY A 25 2.12 -11.67 -22.04
C GLY A 25 1.99 -10.44 -22.96
N ARG A 26 1.40 -9.34 -22.46
CA ARG A 26 1.28 -8.05 -23.17
C ARG A 26 1.28 -6.88 -22.19
N ARG A 27 1.72 -5.71 -22.64
CA ARG A 27 1.53 -4.45 -21.91
C ARG A 27 0.04 -4.11 -21.89
N MET A 28 -0.47 -3.68 -20.75
CA MET A 28 -1.83 -3.14 -20.63
C MET A 28 -1.75 -1.65 -20.40
N GLN A 29 -2.52 -0.89 -21.16
CA GLN A 29 -2.63 0.55 -20.95
C GLN A 29 -3.39 0.82 -19.65
N PRO A 30 -3.04 1.90 -18.92
CA PRO A 30 -3.82 2.33 -17.77
C PRO A 30 -5.28 2.56 -18.16
N LEU A 31 -6.20 2.23 -17.26
CA LEU A 31 -7.59 2.58 -17.45
C LEU A 31 -7.74 4.10 -17.39
N PRO A 32 -8.63 4.69 -18.21
CA PRO A 32 -8.89 6.12 -18.15
C PRO A 32 -9.40 6.47 -16.75
N LEU A 33 -8.71 7.39 -16.08
CA LEU A 33 -9.10 7.87 -14.77
C LEU A 33 -10.27 8.84 -14.94
N THR A 34 -11.44 8.45 -14.44
CA THR A 34 -12.57 9.36 -14.28
C THR A 34 -12.53 9.85 -12.85
N PRO A 35 -12.40 11.17 -12.58
CA PRO A 35 -12.44 11.69 -11.23
C PRO A 35 -13.74 11.27 -10.55
N VAL A 36 -13.61 10.62 -9.39
CA VAL A 36 -14.76 10.31 -8.55
C VAL A 36 -15.04 11.55 -7.71
N ASN A 37 -16.18 12.20 -7.96
CA ASN A 37 -16.60 13.40 -7.24
C ASN A 37 -17.54 13.10 -6.05
N ASP A 38 -17.61 11.84 -5.64
CA ASP A 38 -18.36 11.44 -4.46
C ASP A 38 -17.67 11.95 -3.20
N ALA A 39 -18.48 12.32 -2.20
CA ALA A 39 -17.94 12.62 -0.88
C ALA A 39 -17.22 11.37 -0.37
N PRO A 40 -16.02 11.50 0.24
CA PRO A 40 -15.36 10.35 0.83
C PRO A 40 -16.32 9.71 1.82
N GLU A 41 -16.45 8.39 1.74
CA GLU A 41 -17.22 7.62 2.72
C GLU A 41 -16.76 8.06 4.11
N SER A 42 -17.71 8.49 4.95
CA SER A 42 -17.38 8.89 6.31
C SER A 42 -16.83 7.66 7.01
N ALA A 43 -15.51 7.64 7.23
CA ALA A 43 -14.90 6.68 8.12
C ALA A 43 -15.72 6.68 9.42
N PRO A 44 -16.09 5.51 9.97
CA PRO A 44 -16.74 5.47 11.25
C PRO A 44 -15.86 6.29 12.20
N ARG A 45 -16.38 7.43 12.68
CA ARG A 45 -15.75 8.15 13.80
C ARG A 45 -15.52 7.07 14.83
N ALA A 46 -14.26 6.83 15.20
CA ALA A 46 -13.92 5.90 16.25
C ALA A 46 -14.75 6.28 17.47
N ALA A 47 -15.88 5.59 17.65
CA ALA A 47 -16.79 5.79 18.75
C ALA A 47 -16.03 5.25 19.97
N GLY A 48 -15.27 6.13 20.61
CA GLY A 48 -14.39 5.78 21.73
C GLY A 48 -12.97 6.34 21.67
N MET A 49 -12.58 7.14 20.66
CA MET A 49 -11.30 7.88 20.75
C MET A 49 -11.51 9.15 21.58
N GLU A 50 -11.60 8.97 22.90
CA GLU A 50 -11.49 10.09 23.84
C GLU A 50 -10.14 10.79 23.61
N PRO A 51 -10.09 12.13 23.52
CA PRO A 51 -8.83 12.85 23.42
C PRO A 51 -7.96 12.54 24.64
N GLY A 52 -6.89 11.76 24.43
CA GLY A 52 -6.01 11.24 25.49
C GLY A 52 -6.04 9.73 25.69
N ALA A 53 -6.90 8.99 24.98
CA ALA A 53 -6.87 7.53 24.97
C ALA A 53 -5.59 7.02 24.28
N VAL A 54 -4.87 6.13 24.98
CA VAL A 54 -3.72 5.42 24.40
C VAL A 54 -4.21 4.52 23.26
N SER A 55 -3.77 4.83 22.04
CA SER A 55 -4.11 4.04 20.87
C SER A 55 -3.44 2.67 20.92
N LEU A 56 -4.13 1.64 20.42
CA LEU A 56 -3.56 0.29 20.27
C LEU A 56 -2.24 0.31 19.47
N ALA A 57 -2.14 1.21 18.49
CA ALA A 57 -0.92 1.40 17.71
C ALA A 57 0.26 1.88 18.58
N SER A 58 0.00 2.76 19.55
CA SER A 58 1.03 3.28 20.48
C SER A 58 1.49 2.24 21.50
N LEU A 59 0.71 1.19 21.76
CA LEU A 59 1.12 0.10 22.65
C LEU A 59 2.24 -0.77 22.05
N VAL A 60 2.37 -0.77 20.72
CA VAL A 60 3.32 -1.65 20.00
C VAL A 60 4.40 -0.89 19.25
N ASP A 61 4.33 0.45 19.21
CA ASP A 61 5.34 1.30 18.59
C ASP A 61 6.42 1.72 19.61
N PRO A 62 7.69 1.28 19.46
CA PRO A 62 8.76 1.63 20.38
C PRO A 62 9.12 3.13 20.38
N PHE A 63 8.70 3.90 19.37
CA PHE A 63 9.02 5.33 19.26
C PHE A 63 7.91 6.24 19.78
N ALA A 64 6.73 5.72 20.13
CA ALA A 64 5.57 6.51 20.51
C ALA A 64 5.69 7.24 21.86
N ARG A 65 6.84 7.18 22.55
CA ARG A 65 7.04 7.69 23.91
C ARG A 65 7.73 9.06 23.99
N PHE A 66 8.05 9.69 22.85
CA PHE A 66 8.81 10.94 22.78
C PHE A 66 8.06 12.04 22.03
#